data_AF-A0A258B7B6-F1
#
_entry.id   AF-A0A258B7B6-F1
#
_cell.length_a   1.000
_cell.length_b   1.000
_cell.length_c   1.000
_cell.angle_alpha   90.00
_cell.angle_beta   90.00
_cell.angle_gamma   90.00
#
_symmetry.space_group_name_H-M   'P 1'
#
loop_
_entity.id
_entity.type
_entity.pdbx_description
1 polymer ?
#
loop_
_entity_poly.entity_id
_entity_poly.type
_entity_poly.pdbx_seq_one_letter_code
_entity_poly.pdbx_strand_id
1 'polypeptide(L)'
;MVRDGGLQAECRAIFGDDTLDYDTAIQNHYANGTPPNWQNDYISAYATMHPWEDFAESFAHCLHIIDALETAHCYGMALKAPHHQNIAADVDFDPYTVLDFERLADTWVPLSVAINSIHASMGERPLYPFILTPHVKEKLAFVHKVITRQPIARFQPQAPQMA
;
A
#
# COMPACT_ATOMS: atom_id res chain seq x y z
N MET A 1 -14.61 8.02 -9.25
CA MET A 1 -13.60 6.98 -9.55
C MET A 1 -14.06 5.59 -9.12
N VAL A 2 -14.20 5.28 -7.82
CA VAL A 2 -14.66 3.94 -7.37
C VAL A 2 -16.11 3.63 -7.80
N ARG A 3 -17.04 4.55 -7.52
CA ARG A 3 -18.46 4.42 -7.96
C ARG A 3 -18.59 4.39 -9.48
N ASP A 4 -17.99 5.37 -10.15
CA ASP A 4 -18.13 5.52 -11.61
C ASP A 4 -17.44 4.39 -12.39
N GLY A 5 -16.47 3.72 -11.79
CA GLY A 5 -15.79 2.53 -12.33
C GLY A 5 -16.48 1.20 -12.01
N GLY A 6 -17.58 1.20 -11.25
CA GLY A 6 -18.29 -0.03 -10.86
C GLY A 6 -17.53 -0.89 -9.83
N LEU A 7 -16.58 -0.30 -9.09
CA LEU A 7 -15.67 -1.00 -8.17
C LEU A 7 -16.17 -1.02 -6.71
N GLN A 8 -17.41 -0.61 -6.44
CA GLN A 8 -17.93 -0.47 -5.07
C GLN A 8 -17.92 -1.78 -4.28
N ALA A 9 -18.34 -2.89 -4.90
CA ALA A 9 -18.37 -4.18 -4.23
C ALA A 9 -16.97 -4.69 -3.88
N GLU A 10 -16.01 -4.50 -4.79
CA GLU A 10 -14.60 -4.86 -4.58
C GLU A 10 -13.96 -3.96 -3.50
N CYS A 11 -14.21 -2.65 -3.55
CA CYS A 11 -13.77 -1.71 -2.52
C CYS A 11 -14.29 -2.11 -1.14
N ARG A 12 -15.59 -2.45 -1.03
CA ARG A 12 -16.19 -2.87 0.24
C ARG A 12 -15.65 -4.20 0.74
N ALA A 13 -15.31 -5.13 -0.16
CA ALA A 13 -14.68 -6.40 0.21
C ALA A 13 -13.28 -6.22 0.82
N ILE A 14 -12.55 -5.18 0.37
CA ILE A 14 -11.17 -4.91 0.80
C ILE A 14 -11.10 -3.97 2.01
N PHE A 15 -11.90 -2.91 2.03
CA PHE A 15 -11.85 -1.85 3.04
C PHE A 15 -12.95 -1.95 4.10
N GLY A 16 -13.97 -2.77 3.87
CA GLY A 16 -15.12 -2.90 4.77
C GLY A 16 -16.30 -2.00 4.40
N ASP A 17 -17.31 -2.00 5.27
CA ASP A 17 -18.61 -1.38 5.02
C ASP A 17 -18.58 0.15 5.10
N ASP A 18 -18.56 0.80 3.93
CA ASP A 18 -18.56 2.25 3.79
C ASP A 18 -19.88 2.94 4.18
N THR A 19 -20.92 2.18 4.54
CA THR A 19 -22.22 2.72 4.98
C THR A 19 -22.28 3.02 6.49
N LEU A 20 -21.21 2.71 7.22
CA LEU A 20 -21.07 3.06 8.62
C LEU A 20 -21.19 4.58 8.83
N ASP A 21 -21.84 4.96 9.93
CA ASP A 21 -22.00 6.38 10.26
C ASP A 21 -20.65 6.97 10.66
N TYR A 22 -20.19 7.94 9.87
CA TYR A 22 -18.87 8.53 10.02
C TYR A 22 -18.68 9.22 11.37
N ASP A 23 -19.69 9.98 11.83
CA ASP A 23 -19.65 10.72 13.10
C ASP A 23 -19.61 9.77 14.31
N THR A 24 -20.31 8.64 14.23
CA THR A 24 -20.25 7.59 15.24
C THR A 24 -18.89 6.88 15.21
N ALA A 25 -18.34 6.62 14.03
CA ALA A 25 -17.05 5.96 13.87
C ALA A 25 -15.89 6.79 14.45
N ILE A 26 -15.88 8.10 14.21
CA ILE A 26 -14.83 8.99 14.75
C ILE A 26 -14.93 9.10 16.28
N GLN A 27 -16.14 9.17 16.84
CA GLN A 27 -16.34 9.19 18.29
C GLN A 27 -15.82 7.90 18.94
N ASN A 28 -16.15 6.75 18.33
CA ASN A 28 -15.67 5.45 18.81
C ASN A 28 -14.15 5.32 18.74
N HIS A 29 -13.53 5.82 17.67
CA HIS A 29 -12.07 5.82 17.50
C HIS A 29 -11.37 6.62 18.60
N TYR A 30 -11.86 7.83 18.92
CA TYR A 30 -11.27 8.61 20.01
C TYR A 30 -11.57 8.06 21.40
N ALA A 31 -12.71 7.41 21.60
CA ALA A 31 -13.07 6.82 22.89
C ALA A 31 -12.29 5.53 23.20
N ASN A 32 -12.09 4.67 22.20
CA ASN A 32 -11.54 3.31 22.39
C ASN A 32 -10.13 3.13 21.81
N GLY A 33 -9.64 4.08 21.00
CA GLY A 33 -8.38 3.96 20.28
C GLY A 33 -8.43 2.94 19.15
N THR A 34 -7.24 2.58 18.67
CA THR A 34 -7.08 1.57 17.61
C THR A 34 -7.27 0.14 18.13
N PRO A 35 -7.81 -0.78 17.34
CA PRO A 35 -7.83 -2.20 17.67
C PRO A 35 -6.41 -2.77 17.94
N PRO A 36 -6.27 -3.80 18.78
CA PRO A 36 -5.00 -4.51 18.93
C PRO A 36 -4.49 -5.05 17.59
N ASN A 37 -3.18 -4.97 17.36
CA ASN A 37 -2.51 -5.45 16.15
C ASN A 37 -3.01 -4.81 14.84
N TRP A 38 -3.58 -3.60 14.89
CA TRP A 38 -4.07 -2.89 13.70
C TRP A 38 -3.00 -2.72 12.60
N GLN A 39 -1.72 -2.67 12.97
CA GLN A 39 -0.60 -2.54 12.04
C GLN A 39 -0.50 -3.71 11.05
N ASN A 40 -1.17 -4.82 11.33
CA ASN A 40 -1.24 -5.96 10.42
C ASN A 40 -2.11 -5.68 9.20
N ASP A 41 -3.11 -4.79 9.33
CA ASP A 41 -4.15 -4.59 8.33
C ASP A 41 -4.22 -3.16 7.82
N TYR A 42 -3.76 -2.18 8.59
CA TYR A 42 -3.91 -0.75 8.28
C TYR A 42 -2.56 -0.04 8.20
N ILE A 43 -2.45 0.89 7.26
CA ILE A 43 -1.23 1.68 7.08
C ILE A 43 -1.02 2.69 8.22
N SER A 44 -2.09 3.19 8.82
CA SER A 44 -2.04 4.14 9.92
C SER A 44 -3.09 3.83 10.98
N ALA A 45 -2.90 4.39 12.18
CA ALA A 45 -3.89 4.31 13.25
C ALA A 45 -5.22 4.96 12.82
N TYR A 46 -5.16 6.04 12.05
CA TYR A 46 -6.34 6.77 11.59
C TYR A 46 -7.14 5.98 10.55
N ALA A 47 -6.47 5.17 9.71
CA ALA A 47 -7.12 4.26 8.79
C ALA A 47 -8.07 3.25 9.49
N THR A 48 -7.85 2.94 10.78
CA THR A 48 -8.78 2.07 11.53
C THR A 48 -10.11 2.75 11.88
N MET A 49 -10.24 4.07 11.65
CA MET A 49 -11.41 4.83 12.06
C MET A 49 -12.64 4.47 11.23
N HIS A 50 -12.50 4.43 9.91
CA HIS A 50 -13.63 4.27 8.98
C HIS A 50 -13.13 3.72 7.64
N PRO A 51 -13.90 2.88 6.92
CA PRO A 51 -13.49 2.32 5.63
C PRO A 51 -13.06 3.35 4.58
N TRP A 52 -13.70 4.53 4.56
CA TRP A 52 -13.25 5.64 3.70
C TRP A 52 -11.91 6.25 4.11
N GLU A 53 -11.57 6.28 5.39
CA GLU A 53 -10.26 6.74 5.85
C GLU A 53 -9.18 5.72 5.52
N ASP A 54 -9.47 4.43 5.67
CA ASP A 54 -8.56 3.37 5.24
C ASP A 54 -8.27 3.44 3.73
N PHE A 55 -9.31 3.68 2.92
CA PHE A 55 -9.15 3.92 1.50
C PHE A 55 -8.33 5.19 1.21
N ALA A 56 -8.61 6.31 1.89
CA ALA A 56 -7.93 7.58 1.68
C ALA A 56 -6.45 7.52 2.08
N GLU A 57 -6.13 6.93 3.23
CA GLU A 57 -4.77 6.73 3.70
C GLU A 57 -4.01 5.77 2.76
N SER A 58 -4.63 4.68 2.32
CA SER A 58 -4.04 3.79 1.31
C SER A 58 -3.82 4.49 -0.03
N PHE A 59 -4.74 5.38 -0.43
CA PHE A 59 -4.61 6.21 -1.63
C PHE A 59 -3.40 7.14 -1.57
N ALA A 60 -3.31 7.93 -0.50
CA ALA A 60 -2.20 8.84 -0.27
C ALA A 60 -0.87 8.07 -0.21
N HIS A 61 -0.86 6.91 0.44
CA HIS A 61 0.33 6.09 0.59
C HIS A 61 0.80 5.45 -0.72
N CYS A 62 -0.13 5.02 -1.57
CA CYS A 62 0.20 4.54 -2.91
C CYS A 62 0.91 5.61 -3.74
N LEU A 63 0.40 6.85 -3.72
CA LEU A 63 1.04 7.98 -4.40
C LEU A 63 2.42 8.29 -3.82
N HIS A 64 2.55 8.31 -2.48
CA HIS A 64 3.84 8.51 -1.82
C HIS A 64 4.90 7.50 -2.30
N ILE A 65 4.53 6.23 -2.43
CA ILE A 65 5.44 5.18 -2.91
C ILE A 65 5.85 5.44 -4.36
N ILE A 66 4.89 5.73 -5.25
CA ILE A 66 5.15 5.98 -6.68
C ILE A 66 6.06 7.21 -6.85
N ASP A 67 5.75 8.32 -6.19
CA ASP A 67 6.53 9.56 -6.25
C ASP A 67 7.96 9.37 -5.73
N ALA A 68 8.13 8.59 -4.66
CA ALA A 68 9.43 8.32 -4.09
C ALA A 68 10.26 7.37 -4.99
N LEU A 69 9.63 6.39 -5.61
CA LEU A 69 10.27 5.54 -6.62
C LEU A 69 10.65 6.34 -7.87
N GLU A 70 9.81 7.28 -8.31
CA GLU A 70 10.11 8.16 -9.45
C GLU A 70 11.34 9.01 -9.14
N THR A 71 11.36 9.61 -7.94
CA THR A 71 12.51 10.38 -7.48
C THR A 71 13.78 9.52 -7.50
N ALA A 72 13.72 8.31 -6.93
CA ALA A 72 14.86 7.40 -6.94
C ALA A 72 15.31 7.02 -8.37
N HIS A 73 14.38 6.78 -9.28
CA HIS A 73 14.65 6.52 -10.69
C HIS A 73 15.34 7.72 -11.36
N CYS A 74 14.82 8.94 -11.19
CA CYS A 74 15.41 10.17 -11.76
C CYS A 74 16.84 10.43 -11.29
N TYR A 75 17.19 10.01 -10.07
CA TYR A 75 18.56 10.11 -9.54
C TYR A 75 19.44 8.88 -9.84
N GLY A 76 18.94 7.89 -10.58
CA GLY A 76 19.69 6.69 -10.94
C GLY A 76 20.05 5.82 -9.73
N MET A 77 19.20 5.81 -8.70
CA MET A 77 19.42 5.00 -7.51
C MET A 77 19.22 3.52 -7.83
N ALA A 78 20.16 2.68 -7.40
CA ALA A 78 20.04 1.23 -7.47
C ALA A 78 20.49 0.61 -6.15
N LEU A 79 19.76 -0.40 -5.67
CA LEU A 79 20.06 -1.08 -4.41
C LEU A 79 20.71 -2.42 -4.68
N LYS A 80 21.92 -2.59 -4.15
CA LYS A 80 22.54 -3.91 -4.08
C LYS A 80 22.19 -4.54 -2.75
N ALA A 81 21.68 -5.78 -2.78
CA ALA A 81 21.50 -6.57 -1.59
C ALA A 81 22.80 -6.63 -0.77
N PRO A 82 22.78 -6.32 0.54
CA PRO A 82 23.84 -6.74 1.43
C PRO A 82 23.99 -8.26 1.34
N HIS A 83 25.21 -8.78 1.37
CA HIS A 83 25.55 -10.21 1.18
C HIS A 83 24.80 -11.21 2.10
N HIS A 84 24.03 -10.72 3.07
CA HIS A 84 23.35 -11.45 4.14
C HIS A 84 21.83 -11.26 4.13
N GLN A 85 21.28 -10.42 3.25
CA GLN A 85 19.85 -10.17 3.13
C GLN A 85 19.50 -10.23 1.64
N ASN A 86 18.70 -11.21 1.21
CA ASN A 86 18.21 -11.34 -0.17
C ASN A 86 17.19 -10.22 -0.50
N ILE A 87 17.63 -8.97 -0.41
CA ILE A 87 16.82 -7.76 -0.53
C ILE A 87 17.54 -6.88 -1.55
N ALA A 88 17.50 -7.28 -2.82
CA ALA A 88 17.99 -6.49 -3.94
C ALA A 88 16.78 -5.87 -4.65
N ALA A 89 16.88 -4.59 -5.01
CA ALA A 89 15.88 -3.92 -5.83
C ALA A 89 16.57 -3.02 -6.86
N ASP A 90 16.10 -3.12 -8.09
CA ASP A 90 16.51 -2.26 -9.18
C ASP A 90 15.41 -1.24 -9.45
N VAL A 91 15.75 0.05 -9.36
CA VAL A 91 14.83 1.17 -9.65
C VAL A 91 15.05 1.70 -11.09
N ASP A 92 15.59 0.86 -11.98
CA ASP A 92 15.78 1.16 -13.40
C ASP A 92 14.49 1.03 -14.24
N PHE A 93 13.36 1.50 -13.71
CA PHE A 93 12.11 1.59 -14.44
C PHE A 93 11.33 2.84 -14.05
N ASP A 94 10.55 3.38 -14.98
CA ASP A 94 9.59 4.45 -14.71
C ASP A 94 8.37 3.86 -13.97
N PRO A 95 8.15 4.19 -12.69
CA PRO A 95 7.07 3.60 -11.89
C PRO A 95 5.66 3.95 -12.41
N TYR A 96 5.48 5.05 -13.15
CA TYR A 96 4.17 5.38 -13.74
C TYR A 96 3.77 4.45 -14.89
N THR A 97 4.72 3.68 -15.42
CA THR A 97 4.47 2.70 -16.50
C THR A 97 4.16 1.31 -15.97
N VAL A 98 4.36 1.07 -14.68
CA VAL A 98 4.15 -0.24 -14.05
C VAL A 98 2.70 -0.36 -13.60
N LEU A 99 1.99 -1.39 -14.07
CA LEU A 99 0.61 -1.67 -13.67
C LEU A 99 0.51 -2.66 -12.51
N ASP A 100 1.55 -3.45 -12.28
CA ASP A 100 1.64 -4.42 -11.19
C ASP A 100 2.18 -3.77 -9.92
N PHE A 101 1.32 -3.62 -8.92
CA PHE A 101 1.72 -3.00 -7.65
C PHE A 101 2.72 -3.87 -6.86
N GLU A 102 2.72 -5.20 -7.03
CA GLU A 102 3.69 -6.05 -6.33
C GLU A 102 5.12 -5.69 -6.75
N ARG A 103 5.35 -5.41 -8.04
CA ARG A 103 6.65 -4.94 -8.51
C ARG A 103 7.06 -3.60 -7.90
N LEU A 104 6.11 -2.68 -7.72
CA LEU A 104 6.35 -1.40 -7.03
C LEU A 104 6.71 -1.65 -5.56
N ALA A 105 5.94 -2.50 -4.87
CA ALA A 105 6.16 -2.84 -3.47
C ALA A 105 7.51 -3.55 -3.24
N ASP A 106 7.87 -4.51 -4.10
CA ASP A 106 9.13 -5.25 -4.04
C ASP A 106 10.35 -4.34 -4.27
N THR A 107 10.17 -3.24 -4.99
CA THR A 107 11.22 -2.22 -5.19
C THR A 107 11.26 -1.24 -4.02
N TRP A 108 10.10 -0.83 -3.52
CA TRP A 108 9.95 0.16 -2.44
C TRP A 108 10.41 -0.36 -1.07
N VAL A 109 10.08 -1.61 -0.71
CA VAL A 109 10.42 -2.16 0.60
C VAL A 109 11.94 -2.12 0.86
N PRO A 110 12.80 -2.62 -0.03
CA PRO A 110 14.26 -2.47 0.09
C PRO A 110 14.71 -1.01 0.21
N LEU A 111 14.13 -0.11 -0.58
CA LEU A 111 14.49 1.30 -0.62
C LEU A 111 14.16 2.01 0.69
N SER A 112 12.96 1.79 1.22
CA SER A 112 12.54 2.35 2.50
C SER A 112 13.41 1.85 3.67
N VAL A 113 13.84 0.58 3.65
CA VAL A 113 14.81 0.04 4.62
C VAL A 113 16.16 0.75 4.51
N ALA A 114 16.65 0.97 3.29
CA ALA A 114 17.90 1.70 3.08
C ALA A 114 17.82 3.15 3.56
N ILE A 115 16.73 3.86 3.24
CA ILE A 115 16.46 5.24 3.71
C ILE A 115 16.42 5.30 5.23
N ASN A 116 15.70 4.39 5.88
CA ASN A 116 15.66 4.31 7.34
C ASN A 116 17.04 4.03 7.95
N SER A 117 17.85 3.19 7.31
CA SER A 117 19.22 2.89 7.75
C SER A 117 20.15 4.09 7.64
N ILE A 118 19.99 4.91 6.59
CA ILE A 118 20.69 6.18 6.42
C ILE A 118 20.30 7.15 7.55
N HIS A 119 19.00 7.30 7.80
CA HIS A 119 18.49 8.12 8.91
C HIS A 119 19.05 7.68 10.27
N ALA A 120 19.02 6.39 10.56
CA ALA A 120 19.57 5.85 11.80
C ALA A 120 21.08 6.11 11.93
N SER A 121 21.84 6.01 10.83
CA SER A 121 23.27 6.32 10.81
C SER A 121 23.57 7.80 11.08
N MET A 122 22.61 8.68 10.80
CA MET A 122 22.66 10.10 11.12
C MET A 122 22.17 10.43 12.54
N GLY A 123 21.74 9.43 13.32
CA GLY A 123 21.17 9.62 14.65
C GLY A 123 19.70 10.05 14.65
N GLU A 124 19.04 10.01 13.49
CA GLU A 124 17.64 10.37 13.32
C GLU A 124 16.72 9.16 13.47
N ARG A 125 15.44 9.44 13.75
CA ARG A 125 14.40 8.40 13.78
C ARG A 125 14.12 7.89 12.35
N PRO A 126 13.59 6.66 12.20
CA PRO A 126 13.16 6.15 10.90
C PRO A 126 12.23 7.15 10.21
N LEU A 127 12.56 7.51 8.96
CA LEU A 127 11.74 8.42 8.16
C LEU A 127 10.43 7.77 7.74
N TYR A 128 10.49 6.47 7.46
CA TYR A 128 9.37 5.68 6.97
C TYR A 128 9.04 4.56 7.98
N PRO A 129 8.14 4.80 8.95
CA PRO A 129 7.80 3.83 9.99
C PRO A 129 6.71 2.83 9.57
N PHE A 130 6.26 2.85 8.32
CA PHE A 130 5.14 2.06 7.84
C PHE A 130 5.55 0.62 7.45
N ILE A 131 4.64 -0.32 7.66
CA ILE A 131 4.86 -1.74 7.36
C ILE A 131 3.90 -2.15 6.24
N LEU A 132 4.44 -2.63 5.12
CA LEU A 132 3.64 -3.16 4.02
C LEU A 132 3.39 -4.66 4.22
N THR A 133 2.43 -4.98 5.08
CA THR A 133 1.96 -6.36 5.29
C THR A 133 1.22 -6.86 4.04
N PRO A 134 0.97 -8.19 3.91
CA PRO A 134 0.17 -8.71 2.80
C PRO A 134 -1.19 -8.02 2.63
N HIS A 135 -1.91 -7.75 3.72
CA HIS A 135 -3.21 -7.06 3.69
C HIS A 135 -3.08 -5.60 3.25
N VAL A 136 -2.07 -4.88 3.73
CA VAL A 136 -1.81 -3.50 3.30
C VAL A 136 -1.42 -3.48 1.81
N LYS A 137 -0.60 -4.43 1.34
CA LYS A 137 -0.26 -4.54 -0.09
C LYS A 137 -1.48 -4.79 -0.97
N GLU A 138 -2.42 -5.61 -0.53
CA GLU A 138 -3.69 -5.84 -1.24
C GLU A 138 -4.50 -4.54 -1.39
N LYS A 139 -4.62 -3.76 -0.31
CA LYS A 139 -5.27 -2.44 -0.33
C LYS A 139 -4.60 -1.47 -1.30
N LEU A 140 -3.27 -1.39 -1.24
CA LEU A 140 -2.48 -0.51 -2.12
C LEU A 140 -2.57 -0.96 -3.58
N ALA A 141 -2.59 -2.26 -3.85
CA ALA A 141 -2.78 -2.80 -5.20
C ALA A 141 -4.16 -2.45 -5.77
N PHE A 142 -5.22 -2.53 -4.95
CA PHE A 142 -6.55 -2.08 -5.35
C PHE A 142 -6.59 -0.59 -5.66
N VAL A 143 -6.02 0.25 -4.78
CA VAL A 143 -5.89 1.68 -5.01
C VAL A 143 -5.13 1.98 -6.30
N HIS A 144 -4.02 1.30 -6.53
CA HIS A 144 -3.21 1.46 -7.73
C HIS A 144 -4.00 1.12 -9.00
N LYS A 145 -4.79 0.03 -8.98
CA LYS A 145 -5.74 -0.34 -10.03
C LYS A 145 -6.79 0.77 -10.29
N VAL A 146 -7.31 1.38 -9.23
CA VAL A 146 -8.26 2.51 -9.32
C VAL A 146 -7.61 3.73 -9.98
N ILE A 147 -6.38 4.08 -9.59
CA ILE A 147 -5.63 5.23 -10.12
C ILE A 147 -5.32 5.04 -11.60
N THR A 148 -4.80 3.87 -11.96
CA THR A 148 -4.39 3.51 -13.33
C THR A 148 -5.56 3.13 -14.24
N ARG A 149 -6.79 3.08 -13.70
CA ARG A 149 -8.02 2.71 -14.40
C ARG A 149 -7.93 1.36 -15.12
N GLN A 150 -7.25 0.40 -14.51
CA GLN A 150 -7.12 -0.94 -15.08
C GLN A 150 -8.49 -1.62 -15.18
N PRO A 151 -8.79 -2.33 -16.28
CA PRO A 151 -10.05 -3.03 -16.45
C PRO A 151 -10.21 -4.15 -15.41
N ILE A 152 -11.45 -4.39 -14.97
CA ILE A 152 -11.78 -5.47 -14.04
C ILE A 152 -11.46 -6.81 -14.71
N ALA A 153 -10.40 -7.48 -14.27
CA ALA A 153 -10.23 -8.90 -14.55
C ALA A 153 -11.39 -9.64 -13.87
N ARG A 154 -12.37 -10.11 -14.66
CA ARG A 154 -13.40 -11.01 -14.15
C ARG A 154 -12.69 -12.25 -13.62
N PHE A 155 -12.79 -12.50 -12.32
CA PHE A 155 -12.30 -13.74 -11.72
C PHE A 155 -12.95 -14.92 -12.45
N GLN A 156 -12.15 -15.67 -13.22
CA GLN A 156 -12.55 -16.97 -13.74
C GLN A 156 -12.01 -18.00 -12.74
N PRO A 157 -12.86 -18.71 -11.99
CA PRO A 157 -12.38 -19.81 -11.18
C PRO A 157 -11.73 -20.84 -12.11
N GLN A 158 -10.46 -21.18 -11.84
CA GLN A 158 -9.79 -22.27 -12.53
C GLN A 158 -10.59 -23.54 -12.30
N ALA A 159 -11.07 -24.15 -13.40
CA ALA A 159 -11.69 -25.46 -13.34
C ALA A 159 -10.64 -26.46 -12.81
N PRO A 160 -11.00 -27.35 -11.88
CA PRO A 160 -10.08 -28.35 -11.38
C PRO A 160 -9.59 -29.22 -12.54
N GLN A 161 -8.27 -29.34 -12.68
CA GLN A 161 -7.65 -30.29 -13.58
C GLN A 161 -8.03 -31.70 -13.11
N MET A 162 -8.89 -32.36 -13.87
CA MET A 162 -9.14 -33.80 -13.70
C MET A 162 -7.89 -34.54 -14.20
N ALA A 163 -7.21 -35.19 -13.26
CA ALA A 163 -6.24 -36.25 -13.52
C ALA A 163 -6.95 -37.58 -13.78
#